data_AF-A0A512UDJ3-F1
#
_entry.id   AF-A0A512UDJ3-F1
#
_cell.length_a   1.000
_cell.length_b   1.000
_cell.length_c   1.000
_cell.angle_alpha   90.00
_cell.angle_beta   90.00
_cell.angle_gamma   90.00
#
_symmetry.space_group_name_H-M   'P 1'
#
loop_
_entity.id
_entity.type
_entity.pdbx_description
1 polymer ?
#
loop_
_entity_poly.entity_id
_entity_poly.type
_entity_poly.pdbx_seq_one_letter_code
_entity_poly.pdbx_strand_id
1 'polypeptide(L)'
;MNQIGLSRRYLSSVTKFDTKKFVQSLEKGGFSQQQAETAVGIVNKAVNDGISLIARNLVTKETLNSVAYQQKVDFAKLKGELQTMDKSEFTSLKKDQESLRTNLTNLQNRLKEEITKNSAGVRLDLNLEKGRIREESSIHESKIEDTFTRIDEEIANVQMQIKSVKTQVMQWLIGVSSGTAALMLAFVRFFG
;
A
#
# COMPACT_ATOMS: atom_id res chain seq x y z
N MET A 1 -2.97 60.06 -2.86
CA MET A 1 -3.20 61.50 -2.61
C MET A 1 -4.69 61.67 -2.34
N ASN A 2 -5.11 61.63 -1.08
CA ASN A 2 -6.46 62.00 -0.67
C ASN A 2 -6.35 62.55 0.75
N GLN A 3 -6.40 63.89 0.86
CA GLN A 3 -6.43 64.59 2.13
C GLN A 3 -7.85 64.51 2.68
N ILE A 4 -8.11 63.51 3.52
CA ILE A 4 -9.33 63.49 4.33
C ILE A 4 -9.12 64.51 5.44
N GLY A 5 -9.87 65.61 5.34
CA GLY A 5 -9.85 66.71 6.28
C GLY A 5 -10.09 66.20 7.70
N LEU A 6 -9.00 66.08 8.46
CA LEU A 6 -9.02 65.73 9.87
C LEU A 6 -9.77 66.83 10.61
N SER A 7 -11.06 66.60 10.85
CA SER A 7 -11.85 67.37 11.79
C SER A 7 -11.26 67.12 13.18
N ARG A 8 -10.23 67.90 13.51
CA ARG A 8 -9.67 68.07 14.84
C ARG A 8 -10.75 68.70 15.71
N ARG A 9 -11.73 67.89 16.14
CA ARG A 9 -12.61 68.28 17.24
C ARG A 9 -11.70 68.50 18.43
N TYR A 10 -11.53 69.77 18.79
CA TYR A 10 -10.82 70.16 19.98
C TYR A 10 -11.52 69.49 21.17
N LEU A 11 -10.83 68.55 21.82
CA LEU A 11 -11.25 67.94 23.09
C LEU A 11 -11.38 68.97 24.24
N SER A 12 -11.05 70.25 23.98
CA SER A 12 -11.26 71.38 24.89
C SER A 12 -12.72 71.58 25.30
N SER A 13 -13.69 70.93 24.64
CA SER A 13 -15.11 70.99 25.06
C SER A 13 -15.51 69.92 26.09
N VAL A 14 -14.68 68.89 26.34
CA VAL A 14 -15.07 67.77 27.23
C VAL A 14 -14.80 68.11 28.70
N THR A 15 -13.84 68.98 28.99
CA THR A 15 -13.62 69.55 30.31
C THR A 15 -13.87 71.05 30.26
N LYS A 16 -15.07 71.50 30.68
CA LYS A 16 -15.30 72.92 31.00
C LYS A 16 -14.51 73.26 32.26
N PHE A 17 -13.21 73.48 32.15
CA PHE A 17 -12.39 73.98 33.24
C PHE A 17 -12.70 75.47 33.42
N ASP A 18 -13.57 75.78 34.38
CA ASP A 18 -14.00 77.15 34.69
C ASP A 18 -12.90 77.86 35.49
N THR A 19 -11.95 78.45 34.78
CA THR A 19 -10.82 79.17 35.35
C THR A 19 -11.26 80.29 36.28
N LYS A 20 -12.37 80.97 35.97
CA LYS A 20 -12.87 82.09 36.78
C LYS A 20 -13.42 81.64 38.13
N LYS A 21 -14.21 80.56 38.17
CA LYS A 21 -14.69 79.98 39.43
C LYS A 21 -13.55 79.46 40.30
N PHE A 22 -12.51 78.91 39.69
CA PHE A 22 -11.32 78.45 40.40
C PHE A 22 -10.53 79.61 41.03
N VAL A 23 -10.33 80.71 40.29
CA VAL A 23 -9.67 81.92 40.83
C VAL A 23 -10.46 82.47 42.02
N GLN A 24 -11.78 82.65 41.88
CA GLN A 24 -12.64 83.14 42.96
C GLN A 24 -12.64 82.23 44.21
N SER A 25 -12.47 80.93 44.03
CA SER A 25 -12.44 79.98 45.15
C SER A 25 -11.09 80.02 45.90
N LEU A 26 -9.99 80.24 45.18
CA LEU A 26 -8.67 80.44 45.77
C LEU A 26 -8.58 81.79 46.50
N GLU A 27 -9.15 82.86 45.93
CA GLU A 27 -9.22 84.17 46.58
C GLU A 27 -10.01 84.10 47.91
N LYS A 28 -11.14 83.38 47.94
CA LYS A 28 -11.89 83.11 49.19
C LYS A 28 -11.09 82.31 50.22
N GLY A 29 -10.10 81.54 49.77
CA GLY A 29 -9.18 80.77 50.61
C GLY A 29 -7.97 81.55 51.12
N GLY A 30 -7.90 82.86 50.87
CA GLY A 30 -6.82 83.73 51.36
C GLY A 30 -5.63 83.91 50.41
N PHE A 31 -5.73 83.44 49.16
CA PHE A 31 -4.72 83.69 48.13
C PHE A 31 -4.91 85.08 47.52
N SER A 32 -3.81 85.76 47.18
CA SER A 32 -3.90 86.98 46.37
C SER A 32 -4.38 86.65 44.95
N GLN A 33 -5.03 87.61 44.30
CA GLN A 33 -5.52 87.48 42.92
C GLN A 33 -4.41 86.97 41.97
N GLN A 34 -3.21 87.53 42.07
CA GLN A 34 -2.08 87.17 41.23
C GLN A 34 -1.60 85.72 41.45
N GLN A 35 -1.62 85.25 42.70
CA GLN A 35 -1.30 83.85 43.04
C GLN A 35 -2.40 82.89 42.56
N ALA A 36 -3.67 83.27 42.72
CA ALA A 36 -4.81 82.49 42.27
C ALA A 36 -4.83 82.33 40.74
N GLU A 37 -4.63 83.41 39.99
CA GLU A 37 -4.53 83.39 38.52
C GLU A 37 -3.36 82.53 38.03
N THR A 38 -2.19 82.65 38.68
CA THR A 38 -1.00 81.86 38.31
C THR A 38 -1.19 80.37 38.56
N ALA A 39 -1.72 80.00 39.74
CA ALA A 39 -1.98 78.60 40.08
C ALA A 39 -3.00 77.96 39.12
N VAL A 40 -4.08 78.68 38.82
CA VAL A 40 -5.11 78.24 37.86
C VAL A 40 -4.54 78.13 36.44
N GLY A 41 -3.63 79.02 36.04
CA GLY A 41 -2.91 78.94 34.77
C GLY A 41 -2.07 77.66 34.63
N ILE A 42 -1.33 77.28 35.68
CA ILE A 42 -0.53 76.04 35.71
C ILE A 42 -1.43 74.81 35.62
N VAL A 43 -2.50 74.76 36.41
CA VAL A 43 -3.46 73.65 36.39
C VAL A 43 -4.14 73.52 35.03
N ASN A 44 -4.61 74.64 34.46
CA ASN A 44 -5.22 74.64 33.14
C ASN A 44 -4.24 74.13 32.07
N LYS A 45 -2.96 74.51 32.15
CA LYS A 45 -1.93 74.01 31.23
C LYS A 45 -1.72 72.50 31.39
N ALA A 46 -1.53 72.02 32.62
CA ALA A 46 -1.32 70.59 32.89
C ALA A 46 -2.53 69.72 32.45
N VAL A 47 -3.76 70.21 32.67
CA VAL A 47 -4.99 69.55 32.22
C VAL A 47 -5.06 69.50 30.69
N ASN A 48 -4.78 70.61 30.00
CA ASN A 48 -4.79 70.63 28.54
C ASN A 48 -3.68 69.75 27.93
N ASP A 49 -2.49 69.71 28.54
CA ASP A 49 -1.39 68.84 28.13
C ASP A 49 -1.77 67.36 28.30
N GLY A 50 -2.40 66.99 29.42
CA GLY A 50 -2.90 65.63 29.66
C GLY A 50 -4.02 65.22 28.68
N ILE A 51 -4.98 66.11 28.42
CA ILE A 51 -6.04 65.88 27.43
C ILE A 51 -5.44 65.70 26.03
N SER A 52 -4.46 66.52 25.65
CA SER A 52 -3.77 66.41 24.36
C SER A 52 -3.02 65.08 24.23
N LEU A 53 -2.38 64.60 25.31
CA LEU A 53 -1.71 63.31 25.34
C LEU A 53 -2.70 62.15 25.15
N ILE A 54 -3.84 62.17 25.85
CA ILE A 54 -4.89 61.15 25.70
C ILE A 54 -5.49 61.20 24.29
N ALA A 55 -5.81 62.40 23.79
CA ALA A 55 -6.35 62.62 22.45
C ALA A 55 -5.49 62.02 21.35
N ARG A 56 -4.15 62.11 21.48
CA ARG A 56 -3.19 61.57 20.50
C ARG A 56 -3.24 60.05 20.38
N ASN A 57 -3.62 59.35 21.45
CA ASN A 57 -3.73 57.89 21.47
C ASN A 57 -5.15 57.39 21.12
N LEU A 58 -6.11 58.29 20.96
CA LEU A 58 -7.47 57.93 20.57
C LEU A 58 -7.59 57.83 19.05
N VAL A 59 -8.23 56.76 18.60
CA VAL A 59 -8.57 56.54 17.20
C VAL A 59 -9.94 57.17 16.91
N THR A 60 -10.10 57.78 15.74
CA THR A 60 -11.39 58.35 15.34
C THR A 60 -12.42 57.23 15.10
N LYS A 61 -13.70 57.52 15.35
CA LYS A 61 -14.79 56.56 15.03
C LYS A 61 -14.80 56.17 13.55
N GLU A 62 -14.42 57.10 12.67
CA GLU A 62 -14.33 56.85 11.23
C GLU A 62 -13.25 55.81 10.91
N THR A 63 -12.05 55.97 11.48
CA THR A 63 -10.95 55.00 11.31
C THR A 63 -11.33 53.63 11.89
N LEU A 64 -11.96 53.59 13.07
CA LEU A 64 -12.43 52.34 13.66
C LEU A 64 -13.44 51.62 12.75
N ASN A 65 -14.43 52.35 12.23
CA ASN A 65 -15.44 51.79 11.34
C ASN A 65 -14.85 51.33 10.01
N SER A 66 -13.87 52.06 9.47
CA SER A 66 -13.17 51.69 8.24
C SER A 66 -12.39 50.39 8.41
N VAL A 67 -11.64 50.23 9.51
CA VAL A 67 -10.90 48.99 9.81
C VAL A 67 -11.88 47.83 10.01
N ALA A 68 -12.97 48.03 10.75
CA ALA A 68 -13.98 46.99 10.95
C ALA A 68 -14.65 46.56 9.64
N TYR A 69 -14.90 47.50 8.73
CA TYR A 69 -15.43 47.20 7.40
C TYR A 69 -14.42 46.40 6.57
N GLN A 70 -13.14 46.80 6.56
CA GLN A 70 -12.09 46.08 5.85
C GLN A 70 -11.97 44.64 6.37
N GLN A 71 -11.95 44.44 7.69
CA GLN A 71 -11.94 43.10 8.29
C GLN A 71 -13.13 42.26 7.82
N LYS A 72 -14.33 42.83 7.76
CA LYS A 72 -15.52 42.11 7.30
C LYS A 72 -15.40 41.67 5.84
N VAL A 73 -14.82 42.51 4.99
CA VAL A 73 -14.55 42.18 3.57
C VAL A 73 -13.51 41.07 3.48
N ASP A 74 -12.42 41.17 4.24
CA ASP A 74 -11.36 40.15 4.25
C ASP A 74 -11.88 38.79 4.74
N PHE A 75 -12.74 38.78 5.76
CA PHE A 75 -13.42 37.56 6.22
C PHE A 75 -14.34 36.97 5.15
N ALA A 76 -15.10 37.80 4.42
CA ALA A 76 -15.95 37.32 3.35
C ALA A 76 -15.12 36.71 2.20
N LYS A 77 -13.98 37.33 1.87
CA LYS A 77 -13.04 36.82 0.87
C LYS A 77 -12.43 35.47 1.30
N LEU A 78 -11.89 35.40 2.52
CA LEU A 78 -11.31 34.16 3.07
C LEU A 78 -12.33 33.01 3.08
N LYS A 79 -13.58 33.32 3.46
CA LYS A 79 -14.66 32.33 3.43
C LYS A 79 -14.92 31.82 2.00
N GLY A 80 -14.91 32.71 1.00
CA GLY A 80 -15.10 32.33 -0.40
C GLY A 80 -13.94 31.49 -0.94
N GLU A 81 -12.70 31.82 -0.58
CA GLU A 81 -11.51 31.05 -0.92
C GLU A 81 -11.57 29.64 -0.30
N LEU A 82 -11.88 29.54 1.00
CA LEU A 82 -12.06 28.25 1.69
C LEU A 82 -13.15 27.40 1.03
N GLN A 83 -14.33 27.97 0.76
CA GLN A 83 -15.42 27.24 0.11
C GLN A 83 -15.05 26.73 -1.29
N THR A 84 -14.23 27.48 -2.01
CA THR A 84 -13.76 27.09 -3.35
C THR A 84 -12.72 25.99 -3.26
N MET A 85 -11.78 26.12 -2.32
CA MET A 85 -10.76 25.12 -2.04
C MET A 85 -11.39 23.79 -1.59
N ASP A 86 -12.30 23.82 -0.62
CA ASP A 86 -13.01 22.64 -0.12
C ASP A 86 -13.76 21.90 -1.25
N LYS A 87 -14.44 22.65 -2.13
CA LYS A 87 -15.13 22.06 -3.30
C LYS A 87 -14.15 21.42 -4.28
N SER A 88 -13.00 22.07 -4.52
CA SER A 88 -11.96 21.55 -5.39
C SER A 88 -11.35 20.27 -4.82
N GLU A 89 -10.96 20.28 -3.55
CA GLU A 89 -10.43 19.11 -2.86
C GLU A 89 -11.43 17.96 -2.83
N PHE A 90 -12.69 18.24 -2.50
CA PHE A 90 -13.74 17.23 -2.52
C PHE A 90 -13.93 16.60 -3.90
N THR A 91 -13.87 17.42 -4.95
CA THR A 91 -13.98 16.93 -6.34
C THR A 91 -12.77 16.06 -6.71
N SER A 92 -11.55 16.45 -6.30
CA SER A 92 -10.34 15.66 -6.50
C SER A 92 -10.41 14.32 -5.77
N LEU A 93 -10.77 14.35 -4.48
CA LEU A 93 -10.93 13.14 -3.67
C LEU A 93 -11.96 12.18 -4.26
N LYS A 94 -13.10 12.72 -4.73
CA LYS A 94 -14.13 11.91 -5.38
C LYS A 94 -13.61 11.24 -6.67
N LYS A 95 -12.85 11.97 -7.48
CA LYS A 95 -12.20 11.44 -8.68
C LYS A 95 -11.19 10.34 -8.34
N ASP A 96 -10.35 10.58 -7.35
CA ASP A 96 -9.35 9.60 -6.90
C ASP A 96 -10.02 8.34 -6.35
N GLN A 97 -11.10 8.50 -5.57
CA GLN A 97 -11.91 7.39 -5.08
C GLN A 97 -12.51 6.56 -6.22
N GLU A 98 -13.07 7.19 -7.25
CA GLU A 98 -13.64 6.50 -8.42
C GLU A 98 -12.56 5.77 -9.22
N SER A 99 -11.40 6.42 -9.42
CA SER A 99 -10.24 5.79 -10.06
C SER A 99 -9.73 4.58 -9.27
N LEU A 100 -9.59 4.69 -7.95
CA LEU A 100 -9.17 3.60 -7.07
C LEU A 100 -10.16 2.43 -7.12
N ARG A 101 -11.47 2.72 -7.10
CA ARG A 101 -12.51 1.69 -7.21
C ARG A 101 -12.45 0.95 -8.55
N THR A 102 -12.19 1.68 -9.64
CA THR A 102 -12.02 1.11 -10.98
C THR A 102 -10.79 0.23 -11.05
N ASN A 103 -9.65 0.72 -10.54
CA ASN A 103 -8.40 -0.04 -10.49
C ASN A 103 -8.54 -1.32 -9.64
N LEU A 104 -9.23 -1.24 -8.52
CA LEU A 104 -9.51 -2.39 -7.66
C LEU A 104 -10.33 -3.45 -8.40
N THR A 105 -11.37 -3.03 -9.10
CA THR A 105 -12.24 -3.93 -9.89
C THR A 105 -11.44 -4.62 -11.01
N ASN A 106 -10.62 -3.84 -11.72
CA ASN A 106 -9.75 -4.37 -12.78
C ASN A 106 -8.73 -5.37 -12.23
N LEU A 107 -8.11 -5.07 -11.08
CA LEU A 107 -7.15 -5.96 -10.44
C LEU A 107 -7.82 -7.27 -9.99
N GLN A 108 -9.03 -7.20 -9.43
CA GLN A 108 -9.80 -8.39 -9.05
C GLN A 108 -10.11 -9.28 -10.25
N ASN A 109 -10.51 -8.69 -11.39
CA ASN A 109 -10.79 -9.46 -12.61
C ASN A 109 -9.52 -10.13 -13.16
N ARG A 110 -8.41 -9.38 -13.26
CA ARG A 110 -7.12 -9.92 -13.70
C ARG A 110 -6.64 -11.07 -12.81
N LEU A 111 -6.75 -10.91 -11.49
CA LEU A 111 -6.37 -11.98 -10.55
C LEU A 111 -7.22 -13.23 -10.74
N LYS A 112 -8.55 -13.09 -10.94
CA LYS A 112 -9.42 -14.24 -11.23
C LYS A 112 -9.05 -14.94 -12.53
N GLU A 113 -8.74 -14.18 -13.58
CA GLU A 113 -8.29 -14.72 -14.86
C GLU A 113 -6.96 -15.46 -14.72
N GLU A 114 -5.97 -14.88 -14.02
CA GLU A 114 -4.67 -15.52 -13.78
C GLU A 114 -4.80 -16.78 -12.94
N ILE A 115 -5.62 -16.78 -11.89
CA ILE A 115 -5.90 -17.99 -11.08
C ILE A 115 -6.53 -19.08 -11.95
N THR A 116 -7.50 -18.71 -12.79
CA THR A 116 -8.19 -19.67 -13.67
C THR A 116 -7.23 -20.25 -14.70
N LYS A 117 -6.42 -19.40 -15.33
CA LYS A 117 -5.39 -19.81 -16.30
C LYS A 117 -4.35 -20.72 -15.66
N ASN A 118 -3.85 -20.36 -14.49
CA ASN A 118 -2.85 -21.16 -13.78
C ASN A 118 -3.44 -22.51 -13.35
N SER A 119 -4.67 -22.52 -12.82
CA SER A 119 -5.37 -23.76 -12.47
C SER A 119 -5.61 -24.68 -13.67
N ALA A 120 -5.91 -24.11 -14.85
CA ALA A 120 -6.02 -24.87 -16.09
C ALA A 120 -4.66 -25.42 -16.54
N GLY A 121 -3.59 -24.63 -16.42
CA GLY A 121 -2.21 -25.06 -16.68
C GLY A 121 -1.79 -26.25 -15.82
N VAL A 122 -1.94 -26.13 -14.50
CA VAL A 122 -1.62 -27.23 -13.56
C VAL A 122 -2.42 -28.49 -13.88
N ARG A 123 -3.71 -28.36 -14.20
CA ARG A 123 -4.53 -29.52 -14.61
C ARG A 123 -4.04 -30.15 -15.90
N LEU A 124 -3.62 -29.36 -16.89
CA LEU A 124 -3.04 -29.88 -18.12
C LEU A 124 -1.74 -30.62 -17.84
N ASP A 125 -0.84 -30.03 -17.07
CA ASP A 125 0.44 -30.63 -16.71
C ASP A 125 0.25 -31.99 -16.01
N LEU A 126 -0.68 -32.07 -15.05
CA LEU A 126 -1.00 -33.34 -14.38
C LEU A 126 -1.57 -34.39 -15.34
N ASN A 127 -2.41 -33.99 -16.30
CA ASN A 127 -2.95 -34.92 -17.28
C ASN A 127 -1.88 -35.43 -18.25
N LEU A 128 -0.96 -34.56 -18.68
CA LEU A 128 0.18 -34.94 -19.50
C LEU A 128 1.11 -35.89 -18.75
N GLU A 129 1.44 -35.58 -17.50
CA GLU A 129 2.30 -36.42 -16.67
C GLU A 129 1.65 -37.78 -16.36
N LYS A 130 0.34 -37.81 -16.11
CA LYS A 130 -0.42 -39.06 -15.98
C LYS A 130 -0.38 -39.88 -17.27
N GLY A 131 -0.48 -39.23 -18.42
CA GLY A 131 -0.33 -39.87 -19.74
C GLY A 131 1.06 -40.48 -19.92
N ARG A 132 2.10 -39.71 -19.59
CA ARG A 132 3.50 -40.14 -19.64
C ARG A 132 3.77 -41.36 -18.75
N ILE A 133 3.30 -41.33 -17.51
CA ILE A 133 3.44 -42.48 -16.58
C ILE A 133 2.75 -43.72 -17.13
N ARG A 134 1.57 -43.57 -17.76
CA ARG A 134 0.84 -44.69 -18.35
C ARG A 134 1.59 -45.29 -19.54
N GLU A 135 2.15 -44.45 -20.41
CA GLU A 135 2.95 -44.90 -21.55
C GLU A 135 4.22 -45.61 -21.08
N GLU A 136 4.95 -45.02 -20.14
CA GLU A 136 6.15 -45.62 -19.54
C GLU A 136 5.83 -46.96 -18.87
N SER A 137 4.72 -47.05 -18.13
CA SER A 137 4.24 -48.31 -17.54
C SER A 137 3.90 -49.36 -18.60
N SER A 138 3.29 -48.97 -19.73
CA SER A 138 2.98 -49.90 -20.83
C SER A 138 4.25 -50.42 -21.51
N ILE A 139 5.27 -49.56 -21.66
CA ILE A 139 6.57 -49.97 -22.18
C ILE A 139 7.25 -50.95 -21.22
N HIS A 140 7.18 -50.71 -19.91
CA HIS A 140 7.72 -51.62 -18.91
C HIS A 140 7.02 -52.97 -18.93
N GLU A 141 5.69 -53.00 -19.02
CA GLU A 141 4.92 -54.25 -19.13
C GLU A 141 5.35 -55.07 -20.35
N SER A 142 5.46 -54.43 -21.52
CA SER A 142 5.92 -55.11 -22.74
C SER A 142 7.36 -55.64 -22.61
N LYS A 143 8.28 -54.89 -21.98
CA LYS A 143 9.65 -55.37 -21.73
C LYS A 143 9.69 -56.56 -20.77
N ILE A 144 8.78 -56.58 -19.78
CA ILE A 144 8.65 -57.70 -18.84
C ILE A 144 8.15 -58.94 -19.58
N GLU A 145 7.11 -58.81 -20.41
CA GLU A 145 6.56 -59.89 -21.24
C GLU A 145 7.60 -60.46 -22.23
N ASP A 146 8.35 -59.59 -22.91
CA ASP A 146 9.45 -59.99 -23.78
C ASP A 146 10.53 -60.78 -23.01
N THR A 147 10.83 -60.35 -21.78
CA THR A 147 11.81 -61.01 -20.93
C THR A 147 11.31 -62.39 -20.47
N PHE A 148 10.04 -62.50 -20.09
CA PHE A 148 9.42 -63.80 -19.78
C PHE A 148 9.46 -64.76 -20.96
N THR A 149 9.12 -64.27 -22.15
CA THR A 149 9.18 -65.08 -23.39
C THR A 149 10.58 -65.61 -23.64
N ARG A 150 11.62 -64.77 -23.47
CA ARG A 150 13.03 -65.20 -23.60
C ARG A 150 13.42 -66.24 -22.54
N ILE A 151 12.95 -66.10 -21.31
CA ILE A 151 13.19 -67.08 -20.25
C ILE A 151 12.56 -68.44 -20.62
N ASP A 152 11.33 -68.45 -21.14
CA ASP A 152 10.66 -69.68 -21.57
C ASP A 152 11.40 -70.35 -22.73
N GLU A 153 11.91 -69.58 -23.69
CA GLU A 153 12.76 -70.07 -24.78
C GLU A 153 14.07 -70.69 -24.23
N GLU A 154 14.74 -70.04 -23.28
CA GLU A 154 15.94 -70.57 -22.63
C GLU A 154 15.65 -71.86 -21.86
N ILE A 155 14.53 -71.93 -21.13
CA ILE A 155 14.09 -73.15 -20.42
C ILE A 155 13.86 -74.29 -21.42
N ALA A 156 13.16 -74.03 -22.52
CA ALA A 156 12.91 -75.04 -23.55
C ALA A 156 14.22 -75.53 -24.19
N ASN A 157 15.15 -74.61 -24.46
CA ASN A 157 16.48 -74.94 -24.98
C ASN A 157 17.27 -75.83 -24.00
N VAL A 158 17.30 -75.49 -22.72
CA VAL A 158 17.94 -76.32 -21.67
C VAL A 158 17.30 -77.70 -21.59
N GLN A 159 15.97 -77.80 -21.63
CA GLN A 159 15.27 -79.09 -21.65
C GLN A 159 15.63 -79.93 -22.88
N MET A 160 15.74 -79.32 -24.06
CA MET A 160 16.18 -80.01 -25.27
C MET A 160 17.61 -80.54 -25.14
N GLN A 161 18.53 -79.74 -24.60
CA GLN A 161 19.90 -80.17 -24.32
C GLN A 161 19.93 -81.37 -23.36
N ILE A 162 19.15 -81.33 -22.26
CA ILE A 162 19.03 -82.46 -21.33
C ILE A 162 18.51 -83.72 -22.03
N LYS A 163 17.46 -83.61 -22.85
CA LYS A 163 16.91 -84.75 -23.60
C LYS A 163 17.93 -85.32 -24.60
N SER A 164 18.69 -84.45 -25.26
CA SER A 164 19.77 -84.84 -26.16
C SER A 164 20.85 -85.63 -25.42
N VAL A 165 21.37 -85.09 -24.31
CA VAL A 165 22.37 -85.75 -23.45
C VAL A 165 21.86 -87.10 -22.94
N LYS A 166 20.61 -87.17 -22.45
CA LYS A 166 19.99 -88.43 -22.01
C LYS A 166 19.95 -89.48 -23.12
N THR A 167 19.63 -89.07 -24.34
CA THR A 167 19.58 -89.98 -25.51
C THR A 167 20.97 -90.46 -25.89
N GLN A 168 21.96 -89.58 -25.90
CA GLN A 168 23.36 -89.94 -26.14
C GLN A 168 23.87 -90.96 -25.11
N VAL A 169 23.58 -90.74 -23.81
CA VAL A 169 23.93 -91.69 -22.75
C VAL A 169 23.25 -93.05 -22.96
N MET A 170 21.98 -93.08 -23.33
CA MET A 170 21.26 -94.33 -23.63
C MET A 170 21.89 -95.08 -24.82
N GLN A 171 22.22 -94.36 -25.89
CA GLN A 171 22.91 -94.95 -27.05
C GLN A 171 24.27 -95.52 -26.67
N TRP A 172 25.05 -94.82 -25.82
CA TRP A 172 26.33 -95.30 -25.33
C TRP A 172 26.16 -96.59 -24.49
N LEU A 173 25.17 -96.65 -23.60
CA LEU A 173 24.85 -97.85 -22.83
C LEU A 173 24.49 -99.04 -23.72
N ILE A 174 23.69 -98.83 -24.77
CA ILE A 174 23.37 -99.86 -25.76
C ILE A 174 24.64 -100.34 -26.47
N GLY A 175 25.52 -99.42 -26.86
CA GLY A 175 26.79 -99.73 -27.51
C GLY A 175 27.71 -100.57 -26.62
N VAL A 176 27.89 -100.17 -25.35
CA VAL A 176 28.75 -100.87 -24.39
C VAL A 176 28.21 -102.26 -24.05
N SER A 177 26.91 -102.38 -23.78
CA SER A 177 26.28 -103.68 -23.48
C SER A 177 26.34 -104.63 -24.67
N SER A 178 26.05 -104.14 -25.88
CA SER A 178 26.14 -104.95 -27.11
C SER A 178 27.59 -105.37 -27.40
N GLY A 179 28.56 -104.48 -27.21
CA GLY A 179 29.98 -104.79 -27.33
C GLY A 179 30.44 -105.85 -26.33
N THR A 180 30.01 -105.74 -25.07
CA THR A 180 30.33 -106.73 -24.03
C THR A 180 29.71 -108.10 -24.35
N ALA A 181 28.45 -108.13 -24.81
CA ALA A 181 27.78 -109.36 -25.23
C ALA A 181 28.49 -110.00 -26.43
N ALA A 182 28.91 -109.21 -27.42
CA ALA A 182 29.68 -109.70 -28.56
C ALA A 182 31.03 -110.30 -28.15
N LEU A 183 31.75 -109.66 -27.22
CA LEU A 183 33.00 -110.19 -26.66
C LEU A 183 32.78 -111.51 -25.90
N MET A 184 31.73 -111.60 -25.09
CA MET A 184 31.36 -112.84 -24.39
C MET A 184 31.04 -113.96 -25.37
N LEU A 185 30.25 -113.69 -26.42
CA LEU A 185 29.95 -114.67 -27.47
C LEU A 185 31.21 -115.11 -28.23
N ALA A 186 32.11 -114.18 -28.55
CA ALA A 186 33.39 -114.49 -29.19
C ALA A 186 34.28 -115.37 -28.30
N PHE A 187 34.32 -115.09 -27.00
CA PHE A 187 35.05 -115.89 -26.02
C PHE A 187 34.49 -117.31 -25.92
N VAL A 188 33.17 -117.47 -25.79
CA VAL A 188 32.51 -118.79 -25.77
C VAL A 188 32.80 -119.58 -27.05
N ARG A 189 32.80 -118.92 -28.21
CA ARG A 189 33.13 -119.57 -29.49
C ARG A 189 34.60 -119.99 -29.63
N PHE A 190 35.52 -119.28 -28.96
CA PHE A 190 36.95 -119.59 -29.02
C PHE A 190 37.36 -120.71 -28.05
N PHE A 191 36.68 -120.84 -26.91
CA PHE A 191 36.98 -121.83 -25.86
C PHE A 191 36.01 -123.01 -25.76
N GLY A 192 34.89 -122.99 -26.50
CA GLY A 192 33.90 -124.07 -26.58
C GLY A 192 33.96 -124.89 -27.87
#